data_AF-A0A4V2B1H6-F1
#
_entry.id   AF-A0A4V2B1H6-F1
#
_cell.length_a   1.000
_cell.length_b   1.000
_cell.length_c   1.000
_cell.angle_alpha   90.00
_cell.angle_beta   90.00
_cell.angle_gamma   90.00
#
_symmetry.space_group_name_H-M   'P 1'
#
loop_
_entity.id
_entity.type
_entity.pdbx_description
1 polymer ?
#
loop_
_entity_poly.entity_id
_entity_poly.type
_entity_poly.pdbx_seq_one_letter_code
_entity_poly.pdbx_strand_id
1 'polypeptide(L)'
;MFTLKTHNIIDYVLGAFLLVSPWLFGFDQIVEARVLFLLSGVVLITYSLITNYYFSVARIIPLGVHMTMDAILGVLLILAPALFGYRGLITEAQYVAHVLVGVGTVGLVALTKPKSEAAKSPVERISIRQDLEV
;
A
#
# COMPACT_ATOMS: atom_id res chain seq x y z
N MET A 1 -6.11 3.59 -15.95
CA MET A 1 -6.59 2.52 -15.05
C MET A 1 -5.49 1.47 -14.96
N PHE A 2 -5.03 1.12 -13.76
CA PHE A 2 -3.88 0.25 -13.50
C PHE A 2 -4.25 -1.24 -13.52
N THR A 3 -3.28 -2.09 -13.84
CA THR A 3 -3.42 -3.54 -13.74
C THR A 3 -3.14 -3.99 -12.30
N LEU A 4 -3.68 -5.15 -11.90
CA LEU A 4 -3.37 -5.73 -10.60
C LEU A 4 -1.87 -5.98 -10.42
N LYS A 5 -1.19 -6.50 -11.45
CA LYS A 5 0.28 -6.67 -11.42
C LYS A 5 1.02 -5.37 -11.10
N THR A 6 0.58 -4.25 -11.69
CA THR A 6 1.16 -2.93 -11.41
C THR A 6 0.89 -2.47 -9.99
N HIS A 7 -0.34 -2.61 -9.50
CA HIS A 7 -0.73 -2.29 -8.11
C HIS A 7 0.18 -3.01 -7.11
N ASN A 8 0.30 -4.33 -7.26
CA ASN A 8 1.10 -5.18 -6.38
C ASN A 8 2.58 -4.75 -6.29
N ILE A 9 3.16 -4.30 -7.41
CA ILE A 9 4.54 -3.76 -7.42
C ILE A 9 4.59 -2.42 -6.70
N ILE A 10 3.60 -1.56 -6.94
CA ILE A 10 3.51 -0.26 -6.28
C ILE A 10 3.36 -0.43 -4.77
N ASP A 11 2.67 -1.45 -4.25
CA ASP A 11 2.53 -1.66 -2.80
C ASP A 11 3.88 -1.88 -2.12
N TYR A 12 4.78 -2.66 -2.72
CA TYR A 12 6.12 -2.86 -2.19
C TYR A 12 6.97 -1.60 -2.27
N VAL A 13 6.88 -0.88 -3.39
CA VAL A 13 7.59 0.39 -3.56
C VAL A 13 7.08 1.44 -2.57
N LEU A 14 5.77 1.54 -2.41
CA LEU A 14 5.10 2.45 -1.48
C LEU A 14 5.43 2.07 -0.03
N GLY A 15 5.41 0.78 0.30
CA GLY A 15 5.79 0.28 1.62
C GLY A 15 7.23 0.67 1.97
N ALA A 16 8.19 0.43 1.07
CA ALA A 16 9.58 0.84 1.27
C ALA A 16 9.71 2.37 1.32
N PHE A 17 8.99 3.10 0.47
CA PHE A 17 8.95 4.55 0.49
C PHE A 17 8.43 5.10 1.81
N LEU A 18 7.35 4.53 2.37
CA LEU A 18 6.80 4.91 3.67
C LEU A 18 7.84 4.71 4.77
N LEU A 19 8.62 3.63 4.74
CA LEU A 19 9.70 3.40 5.70
C LEU A 19 10.77 4.49 5.64
N VAL A 20 11.15 4.95 4.45
CA VAL A 20 12.23 5.95 4.27
C VAL A 20 11.70 7.39 4.38
N SER A 21 10.40 7.60 4.21
CA SER A 21 9.75 8.91 4.19
C SER A 21 10.00 9.79 5.41
N PRO A 22 10.17 9.29 6.66
CA PRO A 22 10.42 10.17 7.79
C PRO A 22 11.68 11.01 7.61
N TRP A 23 12.72 10.46 6.99
CA TRP A 23 13.95 11.19 6.71
C TRP A 23 13.88 12.02 5.43
N LEU A 24 13.10 11.59 4.43
CA LEU A 24 12.93 12.36 3.19
C LEU A 24 12.14 13.66 3.40
N PHE A 25 11.17 13.65 4.31
CA PHE A 25 10.29 14.79 4.57
C PHE A 25 10.50 15.43 5.94
N GLY A 26 11.47 14.96 6.73
CA GLY A 26 11.77 15.48 8.06
C GLY A 26 10.70 15.17 9.11
N PHE A 27 9.88 14.13 8.92
CA PHE A 27 8.97 13.64 9.95
C PHE A 27 9.71 12.95 11.10
N ASP A 28 10.99 12.61 10.92
CA ASP A 28 11.80 11.93 11.91
C ASP A 28 11.89 12.68 13.25
N GLN A 29 11.68 14.00 13.25
CA GLN A 29 11.66 14.84 14.45
C GLN A 29 10.32 14.81 15.21
N ILE A 30 9.24 14.33 14.57
CA ILE A 30 7.89 14.25 15.15
C ILE A 30 7.56 12.77 15.39
N VAL A 31 7.52 12.37 16.66
CA VAL A 31 7.44 10.95 17.05
C VAL A 31 6.20 10.27 16.46
N GLU A 32 5.04 10.94 16.51
CA GLU A 32 3.76 10.43 16.03
C GLU A 32 3.79 10.18 14.52
N ALA A 33 4.26 11.16 13.75
CA ALA A 33 4.36 11.06 12.30
C ALA A 33 5.39 9.99 11.90
N ARG A 34 6.57 9.96 12.54
CA ARG A 34 7.60 8.95 12.29
C ARG A 34 7.07 7.54 12.53
N VAL A 35 6.44 7.30 13.69
CA VAL A 35 5.89 5.98 14.04
C VAL A 35 4.78 5.59 13.08
N LEU A 36 3.87 6.50 12.73
CA LEU A 36 2.80 6.23 11.78
C LEU A 36 3.34 5.74 10.43
N PHE A 37 4.30 6.45 9.84
CA PHE A 37 4.85 6.10 8.53
C PHE A 37 5.64 4.78 8.57
N LEU A 38 6.46 4.58 9.62
CA LEU A 38 7.19 3.32 9.79
C LEU A 38 6.24 2.13 9.95
N LEU A 39 5.26 2.24 10.84
CA LEU A 39 4.27 1.18 11.03
C LEU A 39 3.43 0.94 9.79
N SER A 40 3.01 2.00 9.09
CA SER A 40 2.27 1.89 7.83
C SER A 40 3.08 1.15 6.77
N GLY A 41 4.36 1.47 6.61
CA GLY A 41 5.24 0.78 5.68
C GLY A 41 5.42 -0.70 6.02
N VAL A 42 5.69 -1.02 7.30
CA VAL A 42 5.79 -2.42 7.76
C VAL A 42 4.50 -3.18 7.52
N VAL A 43 3.34 -2.60 7.91
CA VAL A 43 2.03 -3.23 7.78
C VAL A 43 1.68 -3.45 6.32
N LEU A 44 1.85 -2.44 5.45
CA LEU A 44 1.61 -2.52 4.00
C LEU A 44 2.42 -3.66 3.38
N ILE A 45 3.74 -3.71 3.64
CA ILE A 45 4.58 -4.79 3.13
C ILE A 45 4.12 -6.14 3.69
N THR A 46 3.81 -6.21 4.99
CA THR A 46 3.44 -7.46 5.65
C THR A 46 2.17 -8.05 5.05
N TYR A 47 1.08 -7.28 4.96
CA TYR A 47 -0.15 -7.82 4.39
C TYR A 47 -0.02 -8.09 2.88
N SER A 48 0.78 -7.29 2.16
CA SER A 48 1.14 -7.55 0.76
C SER A 48 1.80 -8.91 0.58
N LEU A 49 2.80 -9.23 1.40
CA LEU A 49 3.50 -10.52 1.36
C LEU A 49 2.59 -11.73 1.61
N ILE A 50 1.47 -11.53 2.32
CA ILE A 50 0.52 -12.61 2.64
C ILE A 50 -0.81 -12.51 1.88
N THR A 51 -0.92 -11.63 0.87
CA THR A 51 -2.14 -11.45 0.07
C THR A 51 -2.23 -12.45 -1.09
N ASN A 52 -3.43 -12.88 -1.46
CA ASN A 52 -3.65 -13.79 -2.58
C ASN A 52 -3.45 -13.12 -3.97
N TYR A 53 -2.20 -12.92 -4.38
CA TYR A 53 -1.80 -12.39 -5.70
C TYR A 53 -0.41 -12.87 -6.16
N TYR A 54 0.07 -12.48 -7.35
CA TYR A 54 1.30 -13.02 -7.95
C TYR A 54 2.58 -12.86 -7.11
N PHE A 55 2.79 -11.69 -6.49
CA PHE A 55 4.05 -11.36 -5.80
C PHE A 55 4.05 -11.66 -4.29
N SER A 56 3.11 -12.44 -3.78
CA SER A 56 3.05 -12.83 -2.38
C SER A 56 3.97 -14.00 -2.05
N VAL A 57 4.47 -14.03 -0.82
CA VAL A 57 5.12 -15.21 -0.22
C VAL A 57 4.07 -16.25 0.21
N ALA A 58 2.94 -15.82 0.76
CA ALA A 58 1.83 -16.68 1.15
C ALA A 58 0.49 -16.10 0.70
N ARG A 59 -0.52 -16.94 0.44
CA ARG A 59 -1.83 -16.50 -0.09
C ARG A 59 -2.91 -16.64 0.97
N ILE A 60 -2.81 -15.86 2.04
CA ILE A 60 -3.66 -15.93 3.23
C ILE A 60 -4.81 -14.91 3.15
N ILE A 61 -4.47 -13.65 2.87
CA ILE A 61 -5.44 -12.54 2.84
C ILE A 61 -6.12 -12.48 1.46
N PRO A 62 -7.47 -12.46 1.39
CA PRO A 62 -8.18 -12.25 0.13
C PRO A 62 -7.89 -10.87 -0.47
N LEU A 63 -7.80 -10.78 -1.79
CA LEU A 63 -7.49 -9.51 -2.47
C LEU A 63 -8.47 -8.36 -2.14
N GLY A 64 -9.75 -8.66 -1.94
CA GLY A 64 -10.72 -7.62 -1.54
C GLY A 64 -10.43 -7.02 -0.16
N VAL A 65 -9.89 -7.82 0.76
CA VAL A 65 -9.48 -7.34 2.09
C VAL A 65 -8.24 -6.45 1.96
N HIS A 66 -7.25 -6.86 1.16
CA HIS A 66 -6.07 -6.04 0.84
C HIS A 66 -6.47 -4.65 0.31
N MET A 67 -7.30 -4.59 -0.73
CA MET A 67 -7.77 -3.32 -1.30
C MET A 67 -8.50 -2.43 -0.29
N THR A 68 -9.24 -3.06 0.64
CA THR A 68 -9.91 -2.33 1.73
C THR A 68 -8.89 -1.77 2.72
N MET A 69 -7.87 -2.55 3.07
CA MET A 69 -6.77 -2.10 3.94
C MET A 69 -6.00 -0.94 3.32
N ASP A 70 -5.72 -0.97 2.01
CA ASP A 70 -5.07 0.15 1.31
C ASP A 70 -5.92 1.42 1.34
N ALA A 71 -7.22 1.30 1.09
CA ALA A 71 -8.13 2.44 1.15
C ALA A 71 -8.18 3.05 2.56
N ILE A 72 -8.25 2.20 3.59
CA ILE A 72 -8.18 2.63 5.00
C ILE A 72 -6.85 3.31 5.29
N LEU A 73 -5.73 2.72 4.87
CA LEU A 73 -4.40 3.27 5.07
C LEU A 73 -4.27 4.66 4.42
N GLY A 74 -4.73 4.80 3.18
CA GLY A 74 -4.69 6.09 2.48
C GLY A 74 -5.53 7.16 3.18
N VAL A 75 -6.75 6.83 3.62
CA VAL A 75 -7.58 7.75 4.41
C VAL A 75 -6.93 8.09 5.76
N LEU A 76 -6.36 7.08 6.43
CA LEU A 76 -5.65 7.28 7.70
C LEU A 76 -4.49 8.25 7.52
N LEU A 77 -3.65 8.09 6.49
CA LEU A 77 -2.53 9.00 6.22
C LEU A 77 -2.97 10.44 5.97
N ILE A 78 -4.12 10.65 5.30
CA ILE A 78 -4.70 11.99 5.08
C ILE A 78 -5.13 12.61 6.42
N LEU A 79 -5.84 11.85 7.25
CA LEU A 79 -6.47 12.37 8.46
C LEU A 79 -5.56 12.35 9.69
N ALA A 80 -4.48 11.57 9.65
CA ALA A 80 -3.61 11.30 10.79
C ALA A 80 -3.06 12.56 11.50
N PRO A 81 -2.62 13.63 10.81
CA PRO A 81 -2.18 14.84 11.51
C PRO A 81 -3.25 15.42 12.43
N ALA A 82 -4.52 15.35 12.02
CA ALA A 82 -5.64 15.80 12.83
C ALA A 82 -6.03 14.76 13.90
N LEU A 83 -6.13 13.48 13.52
CA LEU A 83 -6.56 12.40 14.43
C LEU A 83 -5.59 12.17 15.59
N PHE A 84 -4.29 12.29 15.35
CA PHE A 84 -3.25 12.05 16.34
C PHE A 84 -2.66 13.36 16.91
N GLY A 85 -3.26 14.52 16.59
CA GLY A 85 -2.95 15.79 17.25
C GLY A 85 -1.59 16.43 16.89
N TYR A 86 -0.90 15.96 15.84
CA TYR A 86 0.39 16.51 15.45
C TYR A 86 0.32 17.51 14.28
N ARG A 87 -0.88 17.91 13.83
CA ARG A 87 -1.06 18.90 12.74
C ARG A 87 -0.37 20.25 13.01
N GLY A 88 -0.33 20.70 14.26
CA GLY A 88 0.35 21.93 14.66
C GLY A 88 1.88 21.78 14.82
N LEU A 89 2.40 20.55 14.76
CA LEU A 89 3.83 20.24 14.92
C LEU A 89 4.54 20.07 13.58
N ILE A 90 3.79 19.95 12.48
CA ILE A 90 4.32 19.75 11.14
C ILE A 90 4.17 21.02 10.30
N THR A 91 5.10 21.22 9.38
CA THR A 91 5.03 22.30 8.38
C THR A 91 3.93 22.05 7.35
N GLU A 92 3.55 23.08 6.60
CA GLU A 92 2.60 22.94 5.49
C GLU A 92 3.11 21.96 4.41
N ALA A 93 4.41 21.98 4.11
CA ALA A 93 5.00 21.03 3.16
C ALA A 93 4.88 19.57 3.65
N GLN A 94 5.10 19.34 4.94
CA GLN A 94 4.95 18.03 5.58
C GLN A 94 3.48 17.57 5.61
N TYR A 95 2.54 18.48 5.83
CA TYR A 95 1.12 18.20 5.76
C TYR A 95 0.70 17.84 4.33
N VAL A 96 1.16 18.59 3.33
CA VAL A 96 0.92 18.27 1.91
C VAL A 96 1.48 16.90 1.55
N ALA A 97 2.68 16.55 2.04
CA ALA A 97 3.24 15.22 1.83
C ALA A 97 2.35 14.10 2.38
N HIS A 98 1.78 14.24 3.58
CA HIS A 98 0.79 13.28 4.12
C HIS A 98 -0.41 13.12 3.18
N VAL A 99 -1.01 14.25 2.80
CA VAL A 99 -2.21 14.25 1.96
C VAL A 99 -1.92 13.65 0.59
N LEU A 100 -0.80 13.99 -0.04
CA LEU A 100 -0.42 13.45 -1.35
C LEU A 100 -0.20 11.94 -1.32
N VAL A 101 0.50 11.43 -0.31
CA VAL A 101 0.74 9.98 -0.16
C VAL A 101 -0.59 9.25 0.10
N GLY A 102 -1.42 9.77 1.00
CA GLY A 102 -2.71 9.16 1.30
C GLY A 102 -3.69 9.20 0.12
N VAL A 103 -3.80 10.34 -0.58
CA VAL A 103 -4.59 10.46 -1.82
C VAL A 103 -4.05 9.54 -2.91
N GLY A 104 -2.72 9.43 -3.05
CA GLY A 104 -2.09 8.51 -4.00
C GLY A 104 -2.45 7.05 -3.70
N THR A 105 -2.47 6.67 -2.42
CA THR A 105 -2.85 5.32 -1.97
C THR A 105 -4.32 5.03 -2.27
N VAL A 106 -5.25 5.92 -1.90
CA VAL A 106 -6.68 5.76 -2.23
C VAL A 106 -6.90 5.76 -3.75
N GLY A 107 -6.21 6.64 -4.47
CA GLY A 107 -6.25 6.74 -5.92
C GLY A 107 -5.77 5.47 -6.61
N LEU A 108 -4.71 4.83 -6.09
CA LEU A 108 -4.23 3.55 -6.59
C LEU A 108 -5.32 2.48 -6.50
N VAL A 109 -6.01 2.37 -5.37
CA VAL A 109 -7.15 1.45 -5.19
C VAL A 109 -8.26 1.77 -6.19
N ALA A 110 -8.73 3.02 -6.22
CA ALA A 110 -9.83 3.46 -7.06
C ALA A 110 -9.56 3.27 -8.56
N LEU A 111 -8.30 3.37 -8.98
CA LEU A 111 -7.88 3.28 -10.38
C LEU A 111 -7.42 1.88 -10.79
N THR A 112 -7.44 0.88 -9.89
CA THR A 112 -7.02 -0.49 -10.20
C THR A 112 -8.20 -1.33 -10.65
N LYS A 113 -8.05 -2.06 -11.77
CA LYS A 113 -8.99 -3.14 -12.12
C LYS A 113 -8.54 -4.43 -11.45
N PRO A 114 -9.28 -4.99 -10.48
CA PRO A 114 -9.09 -6.36 -10.06
C PRO A 114 -9.58 -7.30 -11.18
N LYS A 115 -8.81 -7.43 -12.27
CA LYS A 115 -8.92 -8.60 -13.12
C LYS A 115 -8.36 -9.75 -12.31
N SER A 116 -9.26 -10.58 -11.81
CA SER A 116 -9.01 -11.81 -11.09
C SER A 116 -7.76 -12.56 -11.61
N GLU A 117 -6.64 -12.47 -10.89
CA GLU A 117 -5.75 -13.63 -10.73
C GLU A 117 -6.35 -14.60 -9.70
N ALA A 118 -7.26 -14.12 -8.84
CA ALA A 118 -7.89 -14.87 -7.77
C ALA A 118 -9.00 -15.84 -8.21
N ALA A 119 -9.73 -15.56 -9.29
CA ALA A 119 -10.78 -16.44 -9.85
C ALA A 119 -10.25 -17.41 -10.92
N LYS A 120 -8.93 -17.48 -11.14
CA LYS A 120 -8.35 -18.58 -11.90
C LYS A 120 -8.32 -19.82 -11.03
N SER A 121 -9.06 -20.85 -11.43
CA SER A 121 -9.04 -22.15 -10.76
C SER A 121 -7.60 -22.70 -10.73
N PRO A 122 -7.26 -23.63 -9.81
CA PRO A 122 -5.94 -24.27 -9.80
C PRO A 122 -5.50 -24.81 -11.17
N VAL A 123 -6.45 -25.26 -12.00
CA VAL A 123 -6.23 -25.77 -13.36
C VAL A 123 -5.76 -24.67 -14.31
N GLU A 124 -6.39 -23.50 -14.26
CA GLU A 124 -6.04 -22.36 -15.14
C GLU A 124 -4.70 -21.71 -14.74
N ARG A 125 -4.23 -21.96 -13.51
CA ARG A 125 -2.88 -21.56 -13.08
C ARG A 125 -1.78 -22.49 -13.60
N ILE A 126 -2.09 -23.77 -13.81
CA ILE A 126 -1.14 -24.76 -14.37
C ILE A 126 -0.91 -24.47 -15.85
N SER A 127 -1.98 -24.17 -16.61
CA SER A 127 -1.86 -23.88 -18.04
C SER A 127 -1.01 -22.65 -18.34
N ILE A 128 -1.19 -21.56 -17.59
CA ILE A 128 -0.39 -20.33 -17.74
C ILE A 128 1.09 -20.58 -17.42
N ARG A 129 1.39 -21.52 -16.51
CA ARG A 129 2.77 -21.84 -16.13
C ARG A 129 3.47 -22.64 -17.24
N GLN A 130 2.74 -23.51 -17.94
CA GLN A 130 3.27 -24.26 -19.09
C GLN A 130 3.45 -23.36 -20.33
N ASP A 131 2.58 -22.37 -20.54
CA ASP A 131 2.70 -21.42 -21.65
C ASP A 131 3.88 -20.45 -21.52
N LEU A 132 4.46 -20.32 -20.32
CA LEU A 132 5.64 -19.49 -20.04
C LEU A 132 6.96 -20.29 -20.08
N GLU A 133 6.90 -21.61 -20.27
CA GLU A 133 8.06 -22.53 -20.33
C GLU A 133 8.40 -22.97 -21.77
N VAL A 134 7.84 -22.33 -22.80
CA VAL A 134 8.14 -22.56 -24.23
C VAL A 134 8.82 -21.35 -24.87
#